data_AF-A0A9D8BYY0-F1
#
_entry.id   AF-A0A9D8BYY0-F1
#
_cell.length_a   1.000
_cell.length_b   1.000
_cell.length_c   1.000
_cell.angle_alpha   90.00
_cell.angle_beta   90.00
_cell.angle_gamma   90.00
#
_symmetry.space_group_name_H-M   'P 1'
#
loop_
_entity.id
_entity.type
_entity.pdbx_description
1 polymer ?
#
loop_
_entity_poly.entity_id
_entity_poly.type
_entity_poly.pdbx_seq_one_letter_code
_entity_poly.pdbx_strand_id
1 'polypeptide(L)'
;KKDFTQMGKFLTVGVVLLIVASLANIFFQMPALMLTISVLAIAIFSAFILVDIQRILQGGEDNYVTATLSIYLSVYNVFSNLLAILGIFGGDRD
;
A
#
# COMPACT_ATOMS: atom_id res chain seq x y z
N LYS A 1 -18.35 -7.85 15.96
CA LYS A 1 -17.10 -8.28 15.28
C LYS A 1 -17.25 -7.92 13.81
N LYS A 2 -16.48 -6.99 13.27
CA LYS A 2 -16.53 -6.63 11.83
C LYS A 2 -15.58 -7.58 11.11
N ASP A 3 -16.05 -8.36 10.15
CA ASP A 3 -15.20 -9.26 9.36
C ASP A 3 -14.62 -8.49 8.17
N PHE A 4 -13.30 -8.40 8.08
CA PHE A 4 -12.61 -7.67 7.01
C PHE A 4 -12.08 -8.61 5.92
N THR A 5 -12.50 -9.88 5.90
CA THR A 5 -12.13 -10.84 4.85
C THR A 5 -12.51 -10.33 3.45
N GLN A 6 -13.67 -9.68 3.32
CA GLN A 6 -14.09 -9.05 2.06
C GLN A 6 -13.22 -7.84 1.68
N MET A 7 -12.80 -7.06 2.68
CA MET A 7 -11.90 -5.92 2.47
C MET A 7 -10.54 -6.40 1.95
N GLY A 8 -9.99 -7.48 2.52
CA GLY A 8 -8.74 -8.07 2.04
C GLY A 8 -8.78 -8.42 0.55
N LYS A 9 -9.87 -9.06 0.06
CA LYS A 9 -10.02 -9.39 -1.37
C LYS A 9 -10.05 -8.15 -2.26
N PHE A 10 -10.78 -7.11 -1.85
CA PHE A 10 -10.83 -5.85 -2.58
C PHE A 10 -9.47 -5.15 -2.63
N LEU A 11 -8.75 -5.11 -1.51
CA LEU A 11 -7.43 -4.50 -1.43
C LEU A 11 -6.41 -5.23 -2.31
N THR A 12 -6.48 -6.56 -2.41
CA THR A 12 -5.61 -7.34 -3.31
C THR A 12 -5.83 -6.94 -4.78
N VAL A 13 -7.07 -6.76 -5.21
CA VAL A 13 -7.38 -6.26 -6.57
C VAL A 13 -6.82 -4.85 -6.75
N GLY A 14 -6.95 -3.99 -5.74
CA GLY A 14 -6.38 -2.64 -5.75
C GLY A 14 -4.86 -2.63 -5.95
N VAL A 15 -4.13 -3.54 -5.30
CA VAL A 15 -2.67 -3.68 -5.48
C VAL A 15 -2.31 -4.13 -6.89
N VAL A 16 -3.07 -5.07 -7.47
CA VAL A 16 -2.82 -5.49 -8.86
C VAL A 16 -2.98 -4.30 -9.82
N LEU A 17 -4.03 -3.49 -9.64
CA LEU A 17 -4.23 -2.27 -10.44
C LEU A 17 -3.11 -1.24 -10.22
N LEU A 18 -2.65 -1.06 -8.97
CA LEU A 18 -1.52 -0.19 -8.65
C LEU A 18 -0.24 -0.64 -9.37
N ILE A 19 0.04 -1.94 -9.40
CA ILE A 19 1.21 -2.49 -10.10
C ILE A 19 1.11 -2.18 -11.61
N VAL A 20 -0.05 -2.42 -12.22
CA VAL A 20 -0.28 -2.13 -13.65
C VAL A 20 -0.12 -0.63 -13.94
N ALA A 21 -0.69 0.24 -13.10
CA ALA A 21 -0.55 1.69 -13.24
C ALA A 21 0.91 2.13 -13.08
N SER A 22 1.64 1.53 -12.14
CA SER A 22 3.07 1.81 -11.91
C SER A 22 3.91 1.42 -13.12
N LEU A 23 3.65 0.25 -13.72
CA LEU A 23 4.31 -0.17 -14.95
C LEU A 23 3.98 0.74 -16.12
N ALA A 24 2.73 1.17 -16.28
CA ALA A 24 2.34 2.13 -17.32
C ALA A 24 3.07 3.47 -17.13
N ASN A 25 3.22 3.94 -15.89
CA ASN A 25 3.90 5.21 -15.60
C ASN A 25 5.39 5.20 -15.96
N ILE A 26 6.05 4.03 -16.05
CA ILE A 26 7.44 3.94 -16.53
C ILE A 26 7.56 4.43 -17.98
N PHE A 27 6.56 4.16 -18.81
CA PHE A 27 6.54 4.55 -20.22
C PHE A 27 6.00 5.96 -20.44
N PHE A 28 4.94 6.35 -19.70
CA PHE A 28 4.30 7.65 -19.87
C PHE A 28 4.99 8.79 -19.10
N GLN A 29 5.70 8.47 -18.01
CA GLN A 29 6.44 9.42 -17.18
C GLN A 29 5.62 10.66 -16.76
N MET A 30 4.35 10.45 -16.41
CA MET A 30 3.44 11.55 -16.09
C MET A 30 3.50 11.89 -14.59
N PRO A 31 3.90 13.12 -14.20
CA PRO A 31 3.99 13.52 -12.79
C PRO A 31 2.66 13.37 -12.02
N ALA A 32 1.54 13.72 -12.67
CA ALA A 32 0.21 13.59 -12.07
C ALA A 32 -0.19 12.12 -11.82
N LEU A 33 0.23 11.21 -12.70
CA LEU A 33 -0.02 9.78 -12.54
C LEU A 33 0.81 9.23 -11.38
N MET A 34 2.07 9.64 -11.26
CA MET A 34 2.94 9.27 -10.13
C MET A 34 2.34 9.68 -8.78
N LEU A 35 1.85 10.92 -8.66
CA LEU A 35 1.15 11.39 -7.45
C LEU A 35 -0.09 10.54 -7.13
N THR A 36 -0.90 10.25 -8.14
CA THR A 36 -2.12 9.44 -7.98
C THR A 36 -1.78 8.03 -7.49
N ILE A 37 -0.76 7.40 -8.09
CA ILE A 37 -0.27 6.08 -7.68
C ILE A 37 0.20 6.12 -6.22
N SER A 38 0.99 7.11 -5.83
CA SER A 38 1.51 7.21 -4.46
C SER A 38 0.40 7.40 -3.42
N VAL A 39 -0.58 8.26 -3.70
CA VAL A 39 -1.73 8.48 -2.79
C VAL A 39 -2.56 7.20 -2.65
N LEU A 40 -2.87 6.53 -3.75
CA LEU A 40 -3.64 5.28 -3.73
C LEU A 40 -2.87 4.16 -3.03
N ALA A 41 -1.55 4.06 -3.24
CA ALA A 41 -0.69 3.11 -2.56
C ALA A 41 -0.73 3.33 -1.04
N ILE A 42 -0.58 4.57 -0.57
CA ILE A 42 -0.67 4.90 0.87
C ILE A 42 -2.02 4.43 1.43
N ALA A 43 -3.13 4.75 0.76
CA ALA A 43 -4.46 4.37 1.23
C ALA A 43 -4.65 2.84 1.29
N ILE A 44 -4.23 2.12 0.24
CA ILE A 44 -4.38 0.66 0.13
C ILE A 44 -3.51 -0.06 1.15
N PHE A 45 -2.23 0.29 1.27
CA PHE A 45 -1.32 -0.36 2.21
C PHE A 45 -1.66 -0.01 3.67
N SER A 46 -2.18 1.19 3.94
CA SER A 46 -2.72 1.53 5.27
C SER A 46 -3.93 0.66 5.63
N ALA A 47 -4.81 0.39 4.66
CA ALA A 47 -5.94 -0.50 4.87
C ALA A 47 -5.49 -1.97 5.04
N PHE A 48 -4.43 -2.41 4.35
CA PHE A 48 -3.85 -3.74 4.56
C PHE A 48 -3.32 -3.92 5.99
N ILE A 49 -2.63 -2.92 6.56
CA ILE A 49 -2.17 -2.98 7.95
C ILE A 49 -3.36 -3.25 8.90
N LEU A 50 -4.49 -2.58 8.70
CA LEU A 50 -5.69 -2.83 9.50
C LEU A 50 -6.23 -4.25 9.35
N VAL A 51 -6.27 -4.78 8.12
CA VAL A 51 -6.71 -6.16 7.84
C VAL A 51 -5.78 -7.17 8.51
N ASP A 52 -4.47 -7.00 8.35
CA ASP A 52 -3.48 -7.95 8.82
C ASP A 52 -3.40 -7.97 10.35
N ILE A 53 -3.41 -6.81 11.01
CA ILE A 53 -3.50 -6.72 12.49
C ILE A 53 -4.76 -7.44 12.97
N GLN A 54 -5.88 -7.22 12.30
CA GLN A 54 -7.13 -7.82 12.72
C GLN A 54 -7.17 -9.35 12.54
N ARG A 55 -6.52 -9.88 11.50
CA ARG A 55 -6.35 -11.33 11.29
C ARG A 55 -5.50 -11.96 12.39
N ILE A 56 -4.39 -11.31 12.75
CA ILE A 56 -3.52 -11.74 13.87
C ILE A 56 -4.31 -11.78 15.18
N LEU A 57 -5.05 -10.72 15.50
CA LEU A 57 -5.86 -10.63 16.72
C LEU A 57 -6.98 -11.68 16.80
N GLN A 58 -7.48 -12.13 15.65
CA GLN A 58 -8.52 -13.17 15.58
C GLN A 58 -7.94 -14.59 15.71
N GLY A 59 -6.62 -14.75 15.81
CA GLY A 59 -5.96 -16.05 15.90
C GLY A 59 -6.10 -16.88 14.62
N GLY A 60 -6.31 -16.23 13.48
CA GLY A 60 -6.50 -16.90 12.19
C GLY A 60 -5.21 -17.25 11.46
N GLU A 61 -4.05 -16.83 11.98
CA GLU A 61 -2.75 -17.02 11.34
C GLU A 61 -1.80 -17.75 12.29
N ASP A 62 -1.55 -19.05 12.03
CA ASP A 62 -0.62 -19.85 12.84
C ASP A 62 0.85 -19.45 12.63
N ASN A 63 1.12 -18.70 11.55
CA ASN A 63 2.45 -18.25 11.19
C ASN A 63 2.66 -16.75 11.44
N TYR A 64 3.00 -16.43 12.69
CA TYR A 64 3.31 -15.07 13.15
C TYR A 64 4.46 -14.40 12.38
N VAL A 65 5.40 -15.18 11.81
CA VAL A 65 6.52 -14.63 11.03
C VAL A 65 6.00 -14.02 9.73
N THR A 66 5.19 -14.76 8.99
CA THR A 66 4.58 -14.28 7.73
C THR A 66 3.62 -13.11 7.99
N ALA A 67 2.86 -13.16 9.08
CA ALA A 67 1.95 -12.08 9.44
C ALA A 67 2.72 -10.77 9.74
N THR A 68 3.79 -10.87 10.52
CA THR A 68 4.63 -9.71 10.85
C THR A 68 5.35 -9.17 9.62
N LEU A 69 5.85 -10.04 8.74
CA LEU A 69 6.48 -9.64 7.48
C LEU A 69 5.48 -8.89 6.57
N SER A 70 4.23 -9.33 6.50
CA SER A 70 3.19 -8.69 5.69
C SER A 70 2.88 -7.27 6.18
N ILE A 71 2.79 -7.09 7.51
CA ILE A 71 2.65 -5.76 8.12
C ILE A 71 3.88 -4.89 7.82
N TYR A 72 5.08 -5.44 7.99
CA TYR A 72 6.33 -4.73 7.69
C TYR A 72 6.37 -4.22 6.24
N LEU A 73 6.03 -5.08 5.27
CA LEU A 73 5.98 -4.71 3.86
C LEU A 73 4.94 -3.62 3.59
N SER A 74 3.78 -3.69 4.25
CA SER A 74 2.74 -2.65 4.11
C SER A 74 3.23 -1.31 4.67
N VAL A 75 3.86 -1.30 5.84
CA VAL A 75 4.45 -0.09 6.44
C VAL A 75 5.55 0.49 5.55
N TYR A 76 6.44 -0.36 5.03
CA TYR A 76 7.49 0.05 4.10
C TYR A 76 6.90 0.73 2.86
N ASN A 77 5.86 0.16 2.25
CA ASN A 77 5.21 0.75 1.09
C ASN A 77 4.54 2.09 1.40
N VAL A 78 3.86 2.22 2.54
CA VAL A 78 3.28 3.50 2.99
C VAL A 78 4.39 4.55 3.12
N PHE A 79 5.47 4.21 3.82
CA PHE A 79 6.59 5.12 4.03
C PHE A 79 7.26 5.54 2.72
N SER A 80 7.60 4.59 1.84
CA SER A 80 8.23 4.90 0.55
C SER A 80 7.35 5.78 -0.34
N ASN A 81 6.04 5.57 -0.34
CA ASN A 81 5.13 6.42 -1.13
C ASN A 81 4.92 7.79 -0.51
N LEU A 82 4.94 7.91 0.83
CA LEU A 82 4.98 9.22 1.50
C LEU A 82 6.26 9.97 1.14
N LEU A 83 7.41 9.28 1.16
CA LEU A 83 8.68 9.87 0.76
C LEU A 83 8.67 10.30 -0.71
N ALA A 84 8.06 9.52 -1.60
CA ALA A 84 7.90 9.90 -3.01
C ALA A 84 7.10 11.20 -3.15
N ILE A 85 5.96 11.33 -2.46
CA ILE A 85 5.16 12.56 -2.44
C ILE A 85 5.98 13.73 -1.89
N LEU A 86 6.67 13.54 -0.77
CA LEU A 86 7.53 14.57 -0.18
C LEU A 86 8.69 14.95 -1.10
N GLY A 87 9.26 14.02 -1.87
CA GLY A 87 10.30 14.28 -2.85
C GLY A 87 9.80 15.11 -4.03
N ILE A 88 8.56 14.87 -4.48
CA ILE A 88 7.92 15.66 -5.55
C ILE A 88 7.65 17.10 -5.08
N PHE A 89 7.12 17.29 -3.86
CA PHE A 89 6.75 18.61 -3.36
C PHE A 89 7.87 19.37 -2.63
N GLY A 90 8.89 18.65 -2.14
CA GLY A 90 10.00 19.22 -1.37
C GLY A 90 11.28 19.43 -2.18
N GLY A 91 11.28 19.04 -3.46
CA GLY A 91 12.43 19.13 -4.37
C GLY A 91 12.66 20.52 -4.99
N ASP A 92 11.70 21.44 -4.88
CA ASP A 92 11.83 22.81 -5.40
C ASP A 92 12.62 23.70 -4.44
N ARG A 93 13.93 23.45 -4.34
CA ARG A 93 14.90 24.36 -3.70
C ARG A 93 15.91 24.83 -4.73
N ASP A 94 15.44 25.66 -5.65
CA ASP A 94 16.25 26.70 -6.27
C ASP A 94 16.04 28.02 -5.51
#